data_AF-A0A2I1KQU0-F1
#
_entry.id   AF-A0A2I1KQU0-F1
#
_cell.length_a   1.000
_cell.length_b   1.000
_cell.length_c   1.000
_cell.angle_alpha   90.00
_cell.angle_beta   90.00
_cell.angle_gamma   90.00
#
_symmetry.space_group_name_H-M   'P 1'
#
loop_
_entity.id
_entity.type
_entity.pdbx_description
1 polymer ?
#
loop_
_entity_poly.entity_id
_entity_poly.type
_entity_poly.pdbx_seq_one_letter_code
_entity_poly.pdbx_strand_id
1 'polypeptide(L)'
;MTQQRPSRPHEYDGAADPAPEEVLADEQPAEQAEDGRRPSPIPSHQSRPGPEDDIMLATGRPRGAGEPTPVRERVEAAKERQEQIRRQPGRKAWIPNQHGAWSMLVLPPLVGWVVGGVSWKNLLLLPAWWSAYLTYWAWSQWLRTRSPRRRALILVPLLAYTAATAMLGLITLAAAPYLLQFAVPLAPLFAIALWEVWSGRERSLLSGLSTTAAASIMAAVTYSLAVGGAGGFLGTGATSSPLPGSSPNGELVGWSWMWVVTALTAAYFCGTVPYIKAMIRERFNNRLLAGTVAWHAAVALLTLVGAGTGYLPWAHAALWVLLAVRSFAMVRWQWSLVRRTHKGLRPGTMGVVELAFCLAFLITIAS
;
A
#
# COMPACT_ATOMS: atom_id res chain seq x y z
N MET A 1 12.28 44.20 -20.66
CA MET A 1 10.83 44.48 -20.51
C MET A 1 10.31 43.72 -19.31
N THR A 2 9.83 44.44 -18.30
CA THR A 2 9.16 43.91 -17.11
C THR A 2 7.65 44.03 -17.28
N GLN A 3 6.89 43.04 -16.81
CA GLN A 3 5.45 43.13 -16.63
C GLN A 3 5.09 42.60 -15.25
N GLN A 4 4.44 43.43 -14.43
CA GLN A 4 4.02 43.09 -13.08
C GLN A 4 2.59 42.55 -13.09
N ARG A 5 2.25 41.74 -12.09
CA ARG A 5 0.88 41.23 -11.90
C ARG A 5 0.21 41.99 -10.74
N PRO A 6 -0.96 42.63 -10.94
CA PRO A 6 -1.70 43.30 -9.86
C PRO A 6 -2.16 42.32 -8.78
N SER A 7 -2.53 42.86 -7.61
CA SER A 7 -2.89 42.08 -6.42
C SER A 7 -4.24 42.48 -5.83
N ARG A 8 -5.03 41.46 -5.44
CA ARG A 8 -6.14 41.56 -4.45
C ARG A 8 -7.38 42.39 -4.93
N PRO A 9 -8.51 42.45 -4.18
CA PRO A 9 -8.75 42.18 -2.75
C PRO A 9 -9.41 40.84 -2.40
N HIS A 10 -9.65 40.64 -1.10
CA HIS A 10 -10.68 39.74 -0.55
C HIS A 10 -11.91 40.60 -0.20
N GLU A 11 -13.10 40.03 -0.32
CA GLU A 11 -14.33 40.57 0.30
C GLU A 11 -14.94 39.51 1.23
N TYR A 12 -15.69 39.97 2.22
CA TYR A 12 -16.31 39.19 3.28
C TYR A 12 -17.61 39.91 3.65
N ASP A 13 -18.74 39.27 3.37
CA ASP A 13 -20.08 39.75 3.73
C ASP A 13 -20.92 38.58 4.25
N GLY A 14 -21.96 38.87 5.02
CA GLY A 14 -22.83 37.88 5.64
C GLY A 14 -24.19 38.45 6.06
N ALA A 15 -25.06 37.56 6.57
CA ALA A 15 -26.52 37.73 6.73
C ALA A 15 -27.29 37.84 5.39
N ALA A 16 -28.54 37.38 5.27
CA ALA A 16 -29.48 36.91 6.29
C ALA A 16 -30.32 35.69 5.82
N ASP A 17 -31.09 35.10 6.74
CA ASP A 17 -32.06 33.99 6.53
C ASP A 17 -33.38 34.44 5.85
N PRO A 18 -34.23 33.49 5.44
CA PRO A 18 -35.48 33.32 6.21
C PRO A 18 -35.87 31.86 6.55
N ALA A 19 -36.57 31.71 7.69
CA ALA A 19 -37.21 30.49 8.21
C ALA A 19 -38.73 30.45 7.83
N PRO A 20 -39.66 29.69 8.45
CA PRO A 20 -39.55 28.61 9.47
C PRO A 20 -40.42 27.35 9.22
N GLU A 21 -40.39 26.36 10.14
CA GLU A 21 -41.51 25.43 10.40
C GLU A 21 -41.44 24.84 11.85
N GLU A 22 -42.48 24.17 12.32
CA GLU A 22 -42.86 23.99 13.75
C GLU A 22 -43.46 22.55 13.99
N VAL A 23 -43.73 21.95 15.17
CA VAL A 23 -43.96 22.36 16.57
C VAL A 23 -43.53 21.23 17.57
N LEU A 24 -44.02 21.27 18.84
CA LEU A 24 -44.02 20.26 19.95
C LEU A 24 -42.78 20.32 20.89
N ALA A 25 -42.86 20.65 22.18
CA ALA A 25 -43.71 20.19 23.33
C ALA A 25 -43.20 18.87 23.96
N ASP A 26 -42.97 18.73 25.28
CA ASP A 26 -43.10 19.67 26.43
C ASP A 26 -41.82 19.61 27.35
N GLU A 27 -41.70 19.77 28.68
CA GLU A 27 -42.60 19.80 29.87
C GLU A 27 -41.98 20.69 31.01
N GLN A 28 -42.43 20.56 32.28
CA GLN A 28 -42.06 21.41 33.44
C GLN A 28 -41.85 20.56 34.74
N PRO A 29 -41.84 21.09 36.01
CA PRO A 29 -41.50 22.43 36.56
C PRO A 29 -40.54 22.39 37.80
N ALA A 30 -40.10 23.57 38.28
CA ALA A 30 -39.87 24.02 39.69
C ALA A 30 -38.77 25.12 39.71
N GLU A 31 -39.04 26.43 39.84
CA GLU A 31 -39.74 27.22 40.88
C GLU A 31 -38.94 27.43 42.19
N GLN A 32 -38.41 28.66 42.39
CA GLN A 32 -38.40 29.34 43.71
C GLN A 32 -38.00 30.83 43.67
N ALA A 33 -38.93 31.67 44.16
CA ALA A 33 -38.78 32.96 44.87
C ALA A 33 -38.09 34.21 44.24
N GLU A 34 -38.71 35.37 44.47
CA GLU A 34 -38.23 36.74 44.18
C GLU A 34 -37.80 37.52 45.45
N ASP A 35 -37.31 38.75 45.21
CA ASP A 35 -37.21 39.94 46.09
C ASP A 35 -36.00 40.05 47.05
N GLY A 36 -35.58 41.31 47.31
CA GLY A 36 -34.41 41.66 48.14
C GLY A 36 -33.68 42.96 47.79
N ARG A 37 -34.35 44.03 47.34
CA ARG A 37 -33.69 45.28 46.89
C ARG A 37 -32.97 46.08 48.01
N ARG A 38 -31.63 46.07 48.07
CA ARG A 38 -30.79 47.17 48.63
C ARG A 38 -29.43 47.31 47.91
N PRO A 39 -28.94 48.54 47.64
CA PRO A 39 -27.60 48.77 47.08
C PRO A 39 -26.50 48.81 48.16
N SER A 40 -25.28 48.40 47.79
CA SER A 40 -24.07 48.49 48.64
C SER A 40 -23.14 49.63 48.18
N PRO A 41 -22.40 50.33 49.06
CA PRO A 41 -21.59 51.49 48.67
C PRO A 41 -20.32 51.13 47.87
N ILE A 42 -19.87 52.06 47.03
CA ILE A 42 -18.60 51.97 46.28
C ILE A 42 -17.41 52.09 47.26
N PRO A 43 -16.50 51.10 47.36
CA PRO A 43 -15.30 51.21 48.19
C PRO A 43 -14.23 52.05 47.48
N SER A 44 -14.20 53.36 47.71
CA SER A 44 -13.21 54.27 47.12
C SER A 44 -11.85 54.22 47.84
N HIS A 45 -11.14 53.09 47.72
CA HIS A 45 -9.75 52.93 48.17
C HIS A 45 -8.83 52.65 46.99
N GLN A 46 -8.42 53.72 46.29
CA GLN A 46 -7.26 53.67 45.40
C GLN A 46 -5.98 53.71 46.24
N SER A 47 -5.41 52.54 46.52
CA SER A 47 -4.01 52.44 46.93
C SER A 47 -3.13 53.14 45.89
N ARG A 48 -2.13 53.92 46.33
CA ARG A 48 -1.17 54.54 45.41
C ARG A 48 -0.38 53.44 44.68
N PRO A 49 -0.04 53.61 43.38
CA PRO A 49 0.81 52.67 42.66
C PRO A 49 2.11 52.41 43.41
N GLY A 50 2.55 51.15 43.41
CA GLY A 50 3.84 50.77 43.97
C GLY A 50 4.99 51.00 42.97
N PRO A 51 6.26 50.97 43.42
CA PRO A 51 7.42 50.98 42.52
C PRO A 51 7.45 49.81 41.52
N GLU A 52 6.62 48.79 41.74
CA GLU A 52 6.41 47.64 40.85
C GLU A 52 5.48 47.99 39.68
N ASP A 53 4.44 48.80 39.92
CA ASP A 53 3.58 49.37 38.89
C ASP A 53 4.36 50.33 38.00
N ASP A 54 5.22 51.18 38.58
CA ASP A 54 6.08 52.10 37.83
C ASP A 54 6.97 51.36 36.82
N ILE A 55 7.50 50.18 37.16
CA ILE A 55 8.28 49.35 36.23
C ILE A 55 7.39 48.79 35.11
N MET A 56 6.17 48.34 35.43
CA MET A 56 5.23 47.83 34.42
C MET A 56 4.74 48.95 33.49
N LEU A 57 4.48 50.15 34.02
CA LEU A 57 4.03 51.32 33.27
C LEU A 57 5.16 51.91 32.39
N ALA A 58 6.40 51.97 32.90
CA ALA A 58 7.54 52.49 32.15
C ALA A 58 8.10 51.53 31.09
N THR A 59 7.91 50.21 31.24
CA THR A 59 8.52 49.20 30.34
C THR A 59 7.53 48.27 29.65
N GLY A 60 6.25 48.30 30.02
CA GLY A 60 5.20 47.44 29.49
C GLY A 60 5.32 45.96 29.87
N ARG A 61 6.10 45.59 30.90
CA ARG A 61 6.40 44.18 31.24
C ARG A 61 6.45 43.89 32.75
N PRO A 62 5.84 42.78 33.22
CA PRO A 62 6.05 42.29 34.58
C PRO A 62 7.44 41.68 34.74
N ARG A 63 8.04 41.87 35.93
CA ARG A 63 9.34 41.31 36.28
C ARG A 63 9.23 39.79 36.47
N GLY A 64 9.97 39.02 35.68
CA GLY A 64 9.90 37.54 35.66
C GLY A 64 9.74 36.95 34.26
N ALA A 65 9.39 37.75 33.25
CA ALA A 65 9.57 37.38 31.86
C ALA A 65 11.06 37.26 31.53
N GLY A 66 11.60 36.03 31.62
CA GLY A 66 12.99 35.72 31.29
C GLY A 66 13.35 36.22 29.89
N GLU A 67 14.60 36.68 29.73
CA GLU A 67 15.03 37.40 28.53
C GLU A 67 14.68 36.61 27.26
N PRO A 68 13.89 37.18 26.31
CA PRO A 68 13.24 36.40 25.28
C PRO A 68 14.24 35.96 24.21
N THR A 69 14.89 34.81 24.46
CA THR A 69 15.97 34.15 23.69
C THR A 69 16.16 34.76 22.31
N PRO A 70 17.25 35.51 22.03
CA PRO A 70 17.34 36.40 20.87
C PRO A 70 16.89 35.68 19.59
N VAL A 71 16.10 36.38 18.75
CA VAL A 71 15.42 35.75 17.58
C VAL A 71 16.41 35.00 16.69
N ARG A 72 17.65 35.51 16.60
CA ARG A 72 18.79 34.86 15.96
C ARG A 72 19.09 33.45 16.51
N GLU A 73 19.22 33.30 17.82
CA GLU A 73 19.52 32.03 18.50
C GLU A 73 18.39 31.02 18.32
N ARG A 74 17.12 31.46 18.43
CA ARG A 74 15.95 30.62 18.09
C ARG A 74 15.95 30.18 16.63
N VAL A 75 16.41 31.02 15.70
CA VAL A 75 16.58 30.68 14.27
C VAL A 75 17.78 29.76 14.04
N GLU A 76 18.86 29.90 14.79
CA GLU A 76 20.06 29.05 14.72
C GLU A 76 19.77 27.65 15.28
N ALA A 77 19.18 27.53 16.48
CA ALA A 77 18.70 26.26 17.02
C ALA A 77 17.64 25.58 16.12
N ALA A 78 16.76 26.36 15.46
CA ALA A 78 15.82 25.82 14.47
C ALA A 78 16.52 25.28 13.20
N LYS A 79 17.58 25.96 12.73
CA LYS A 79 18.42 25.47 11.61
C LYS A 79 19.16 24.19 12.00
N GLU A 80 19.75 24.14 13.19
CA GLU A 80 20.47 22.96 13.70
C GLU A 80 19.53 21.77 13.85
N ARG A 81 18.36 21.96 14.48
CA ARG A 81 17.32 20.92 14.59
C ARG A 81 16.85 20.45 13.22
N GLN A 82 16.68 21.38 12.26
CA GLN A 82 16.34 21.02 10.89
C GLN A 82 17.49 20.27 10.19
N GLU A 83 18.76 20.58 10.47
CA GLU A 83 19.89 19.81 9.94
C GLU A 83 20.03 18.43 10.61
N GLN A 84 19.84 18.29 11.92
CA GLN A 84 19.78 16.99 12.60
C GLN A 84 18.69 16.10 11.97
N ILE A 85 17.49 16.65 11.72
CA ILE A 85 16.41 15.96 10.99
C ILE A 85 16.82 15.60 9.55
N ARG A 86 17.63 16.43 8.87
CA ARG A 86 18.23 16.12 7.55
C ARG A 86 19.42 15.15 7.62
N ARG A 87 19.96 14.85 8.80
CA ARG A 87 21.06 13.89 9.05
C ARG A 87 20.55 12.52 9.53
N GLN A 88 19.26 12.36 9.80
CA GLN A 88 18.65 11.08 10.19
C GLN A 88 17.88 10.43 9.03
N PRO A 89 17.84 9.08 8.94
CA PRO A 89 17.01 8.36 7.99
C PRO A 89 15.54 8.35 8.44
N GLY A 90 14.82 9.46 8.18
CA GLY A 90 13.41 9.60 8.56
C GLY A 90 12.50 8.52 7.96
N ARG A 91 11.34 8.26 8.58
CA ARG A 91 10.39 7.15 8.32
C ARG A 91 10.17 6.73 6.84
N LYS A 92 10.21 7.69 5.89
CA LYS A 92 10.08 7.46 4.44
C LYS A 92 11.29 6.75 3.78
N ALA A 93 12.40 6.59 4.51
CA ALA A 93 13.59 5.83 4.10
C ALA A 93 13.60 4.38 4.61
N TRP A 94 12.66 4.03 5.51
CA TRP A 94 12.46 2.67 6.02
C TRP A 94 11.21 2.01 5.43
N ILE A 95 10.08 2.73 5.34
CA ILE A 95 8.78 2.14 4.98
C ILE A 95 8.35 2.55 3.55
N PRO A 96 7.99 1.58 2.66
CA PRO A 96 7.42 1.87 1.35
C PRO A 96 6.01 2.50 1.41
N ASN A 97 5.79 3.62 0.72
CA ASN A 97 4.47 4.25 0.59
C ASN A 97 3.58 3.62 -0.51
N GLN A 98 3.85 2.37 -0.94
CA GLN A 98 3.20 1.73 -2.09
C GLN A 98 2.10 0.74 -1.66
N HIS A 99 0.90 1.27 -1.43
CA HIS A 99 -0.27 0.53 -0.94
C HIS A 99 -0.67 -0.67 -1.84
N GLY A 100 -0.54 -0.55 -3.16
CA GLY A 100 -0.90 -1.62 -4.11
C GLY A 100 0.09 -2.79 -4.20
N ALA A 101 1.23 -2.73 -3.51
CA ALA A 101 2.19 -3.84 -3.49
C ALA A 101 1.83 -4.91 -2.44
N TRP A 102 1.05 -4.56 -1.41
CA TRP A 102 0.77 -5.47 -0.29
C TRP A 102 -0.12 -6.66 -0.70
N SER A 103 -1.07 -6.49 -1.62
CA SER A 103 -1.87 -7.61 -2.14
C SER A 103 -1.02 -8.61 -2.94
N MET A 104 -0.07 -8.13 -3.76
CA MET A 104 0.91 -8.98 -4.45
C MET A 104 1.89 -9.68 -3.49
N LEU A 105 2.15 -9.11 -2.32
CA LEU A 105 3.01 -9.70 -1.29
C LEU A 105 2.28 -10.77 -0.46
N VAL A 106 0.99 -10.55 -0.15
CA VAL A 106 0.18 -11.36 0.77
C VAL A 106 -0.57 -12.48 0.05
N LEU A 107 -1.19 -12.22 -1.10
CA LEU A 107 -2.15 -13.18 -1.68
C LEU A 107 -1.51 -14.48 -2.16
N PRO A 108 -0.38 -14.48 -2.91
CA PRO A 108 0.20 -15.74 -3.37
C PRO A 108 0.56 -16.70 -2.22
N PRO A 109 1.19 -16.28 -1.10
CA PRO A 109 1.28 -17.10 0.11
C PRO A 109 -0.03 -17.76 0.55
N LEU A 110 -1.13 -17.00 0.62
CA LEU A 110 -2.45 -17.48 1.04
C LEU A 110 -3.03 -18.51 0.06
N VAL A 111 -2.81 -18.35 -1.25
CA VAL A 111 -3.27 -19.31 -2.27
C VAL A 111 -2.66 -20.70 -2.01
N GLY A 112 -1.35 -20.78 -1.74
CA GLY A 112 -0.71 -22.05 -1.41
C GLY A 112 -1.18 -22.65 -0.08
N TRP A 113 -1.64 -21.83 0.88
CA TRP A 113 -2.26 -22.32 2.13
C TRP A 113 -3.68 -22.83 1.93
N VAL A 114 -4.46 -22.22 1.02
CA VAL A 114 -5.81 -22.68 0.66
C VAL A 114 -5.75 -24.06 0.00
N VAL A 115 -4.77 -24.30 -0.87
CA VAL A 115 -4.64 -25.59 -1.58
C VAL A 115 -3.90 -26.65 -0.75
N GLY A 116 -2.87 -26.26 0.02
CA GLY A 116 -1.98 -27.20 0.71
C GLY A 116 -2.13 -27.30 2.24
N GLY A 117 -2.78 -26.33 2.88
CA GLY A 117 -2.77 -26.16 4.34
C GLY A 117 -1.62 -25.27 4.85
N VAL A 118 -1.58 -25.06 6.18
CA VAL A 118 -0.60 -24.16 6.83
C VAL A 118 0.52 -24.94 7.51
N SER A 119 1.76 -24.74 7.03
CA SER A 119 2.98 -25.27 7.66
C SER A 119 3.56 -24.29 8.67
N TRP A 120 4.08 -24.79 9.81
CA TRP A 120 4.78 -23.94 10.80
C TRP A 120 5.99 -23.21 10.20
N LYS A 121 6.61 -23.77 9.15
CA LYS A 121 7.77 -23.19 8.45
C LYS A 121 7.45 -21.84 7.78
N ASN A 122 6.17 -21.51 7.60
CA ASN A 122 5.75 -20.17 7.16
C ASN A 122 6.15 -19.08 8.16
N LEU A 123 6.31 -19.40 9.46
CA LEU A 123 6.83 -18.47 10.46
C LEU A 123 8.29 -18.05 10.21
N LEU A 124 9.04 -18.79 9.39
CA LEU A 124 10.38 -18.44 8.92
C LEU A 124 10.31 -17.77 7.54
N LEU A 125 9.55 -18.39 6.61
CA LEU A 125 9.45 -17.92 5.22
C LEU A 125 8.79 -16.54 5.09
N LEU A 126 7.69 -16.25 5.79
CA LEU A 126 7.01 -14.96 5.61
C LEU A 126 7.87 -13.78 6.11
N PRO A 127 8.52 -13.82 7.29
CA PRO A 127 9.50 -12.80 7.66
C PRO A 127 10.66 -12.65 6.66
N ALA A 128 11.16 -13.76 6.08
CA ALA A 128 12.16 -13.71 5.02
C ALA A 128 11.64 -13.02 3.75
N TRP A 129 10.41 -13.34 3.32
CA TRP A 129 9.76 -12.81 2.12
C TRP A 129 9.44 -11.31 2.24
N TRP A 130 8.90 -10.86 3.38
CA TRP A 130 8.71 -9.44 3.68
C TRP A 130 10.05 -8.70 3.74
N SER A 131 11.08 -9.30 4.36
CA SER A 131 12.43 -8.72 4.39
C SER A 131 13.03 -8.62 2.98
N ALA A 132 12.81 -9.60 2.10
CA ALA A 132 13.27 -9.56 0.72
C ALA A 132 12.61 -8.43 -0.08
N TYR A 133 11.31 -8.18 0.11
CA TYR A 133 10.62 -7.05 -0.49
C TYR A 133 11.16 -5.69 0.02
N LEU A 134 11.40 -5.56 1.32
CA LEU A 134 12.00 -4.35 1.92
C LEU A 134 13.45 -4.15 1.45
N THR A 135 14.21 -5.23 1.26
CA THR A 135 15.56 -5.23 0.67
C THR A 135 15.53 -4.74 -0.77
N TYR A 136 14.71 -5.34 -1.63
CA TYR A 136 14.52 -4.92 -3.02
C TYR A 136 14.15 -3.42 -3.10
N TRP A 137 13.24 -2.96 -2.24
CA TRP A 137 12.86 -1.55 -2.16
C TRP A 137 14.03 -0.65 -1.72
N ALA A 138 14.78 -1.03 -0.69
CA ALA A 138 15.91 -0.25 -0.16
C ALA A 138 17.07 -0.15 -1.18
N TRP A 139 17.45 -1.27 -1.80
CA TRP A 139 18.38 -1.30 -2.93
C TRP A 139 17.92 -0.40 -4.07
N SER A 140 16.63 -0.48 -4.43
CA SER A 140 16.04 0.39 -5.44
C SER A 140 16.09 1.88 -5.06
N GLN A 141 15.95 2.25 -3.78
CA GLN A 141 16.16 3.65 -3.36
C GLN A 141 17.63 4.07 -3.42
N TRP A 142 18.56 3.20 -3.03
CA TRP A 142 19.99 3.49 -2.99
C TRP A 142 20.58 3.69 -4.39
N LEU A 143 20.22 2.82 -5.34
CA LEU A 143 20.63 2.91 -6.75
C LEU A 143 20.18 4.25 -7.37
N ARG A 144 18.88 4.55 -7.28
CA ARG A 144 18.27 5.81 -7.78
C ARG A 144 18.81 7.08 -7.12
N THR A 145 19.30 7.01 -5.88
CA THR A 145 19.79 8.18 -5.16
C THR A 145 21.19 8.55 -5.62
N ARG A 146 21.38 9.70 -6.28
CA ARG A 146 22.71 10.17 -6.73
C ARG A 146 23.51 10.97 -5.69
N SER A 147 22.87 11.52 -4.66
CA SER A 147 23.56 12.31 -3.62
C SER A 147 24.29 11.41 -2.62
N PRO A 148 25.61 11.55 -2.39
CA PRO A 148 26.36 10.72 -1.44
C PRO A 148 25.80 10.80 -0.01
N ARG A 149 25.52 12.01 0.48
CA ARG A 149 24.91 12.25 1.80
C ARG A 149 23.55 11.56 1.96
N ARG A 150 22.76 11.41 0.89
CA ARG A 150 21.50 10.64 0.93
C ARG A 150 21.71 9.13 0.77
N ARG A 151 22.68 8.68 -0.03
CA ARG A 151 23.06 7.25 -0.11
C ARG A 151 23.48 6.72 1.26
N ALA A 152 24.29 7.47 2.01
CA ALA A 152 24.72 7.11 3.36
C ALA A 152 23.53 6.83 4.32
N LEU A 153 22.47 7.65 4.27
CA LEU A 153 21.26 7.44 5.07
C LEU A 153 20.45 6.19 4.65
N ILE A 154 20.59 5.74 3.41
CA ILE A 154 19.90 4.54 2.88
C ILE A 154 20.74 3.28 3.11
N LEU A 155 22.07 3.38 3.30
CA LEU A 155 22.92 2.22 3.61
C LEU A 155 22.48 1.50 4.89
N VAL A 156 22.06 2.23 5.93
CA VAL A 156 21.61 1.61 7.20
C VAL A 156 20.40 0.68 7.01
N PRO A 157 19.24 1.13 6.47
CA PRO A 157 18.12 0.22 6.17
C PRO A 157 18.46 -0.82 5.11
N LEU A 158 19.28 -0.50 4.10
CA LEU A 158 19.70 -1.46 3.07
C LEU A 158 20.48 -2.63 3.69
N LEU A 159 21.48 -2.35 4.53
CA LEU A 159 22.26 -3.37 5.22
C LEU A 159 21.40 -4.16 6.20
N ALA A 160 20.56 -3.49 7.00
CA ALA A 160 19.67 -4.15 7.96
C ALA A 160 18.69 -5.12 7.27
N TYR A 161 18.01 -4.69 6.20
CA TYR A 161 17.10 -5.57 5.46
C TYR A 161 17.84 -6.67 4.69
N THR A 162 18.99 -6.37 4.08
CA THR A 162 19.79 -7.39 3.37
C THR A 162 20.27 -8.47 4.34
N ALA A 163 20.80 -8.10 5.51
CA ALA A 163 21.24 -9.03 6.54
C ALA A 163 20.08 -9.85 7.13
N ALA A 164 18.95 -9.21 7.44
CA ALA A 164 17.75 -9.91 7.91
C ALA A 164 17.22 -10.91 6.86
N THR A 165 17.21 -10.53 5.58
CA THR A 165 16.79 -11.40 4.48
C THR A 165 17.74 -12.58 4.30
N ALA A 166 19.06 -12.36 4.34
CA ALA A 166 20.05 -13.42 4.25
C ALA A 166 19.93 -14.39 5.43
N MET A 167 19.84 -13.88 6.66
CA MET A 167 19.69 -14.69 7.88
C MET A 167 18.40 -15.51 7.88
N LEU A 168 17.24 -14.87 7.69
CA LEU A 168 15.94 -15.55 7.70
C LEU A 168 15.78 -16.48 6.49
N GLY A 169 16.34 -16.12 5.33
CA GLY A 169 16.39 -16.96 4.13
C GLY A 169 17.23 -18.22 4.35
N LEU A 170 18.44 -18.09 4.91
CA LEU A 170 19.30 -19.23 5.22
C LEU A 170 18.68 -20.14 6.29
N ILE A 171 18.07 -19.58 7.33
CA ILE A 171 17.33 -20.36 8.35
C ILE A 171 16.14 -21.10 7.71
N THR A 172 15.40 -20.44 6.80
CA THR A 172 14.28 -21.07 6.07
C THR A 172 14.78 -22.20 5.16
N LEU A 173 15.90 -22.01 4.45
CA LEU A 173 16.50 -23.04 3.59
C LEU A 173 17.08 -24.21 4.40
N ALA A 174 17.66 -23.97 5.57
CA ALA A 174 18.08 -25.03 6.48
C ALA A 174 16.90 -25.84 7.01
N ALA A 175 15.77 -25.18 7.32
CA ALA A 175 14.53 -25.84 7.74
C ALA A 175 13.75 -26.51 6.59
N ALA A 176 13.96 -26.11 5.33
CA ALA A 176 13.25 -26.57 4.15
C ALA A 176 14.15 -26.60 2.89
N PRO A 177 15.16 -27.48 2.83
CA PRO A 177 16.17 -27.47 1.76
C PRO A 177 15.60 -27.77 0.37
N TYR A 178 14.45 -28.45 0.28
CA TYR A 178 13.72 -28.64 -0.97
C TYR A 178 13.30 -27.32 -1.64
N LEU A 179 13.20 -26.21 -0.91
CA LEU A 179 12.90 -24.90 -1.50
C LEU A 179 14.00 -24.38 -2.45
N LEU A 180 15.22 -24.94 -2.40
CA LEU A 180 16.26 -24.66 -3.39
C LEU A 180 15.81 -24.97 -4.83
N GLN A 181 14.87 -25.91 -5.01
CA GLN A 181 14.30 -26.23 -6.33
C GLN A 181 13.61 -25.01 -6.97
N PHE A 182 13.02 -24.10 -6.18
CA PHE A 182 12.38 -22.88 -6.68
C PHE A 182 13.37 -21.85 -7.22
N ALA A 183 14.69 -22.04 -7.04
CA ALA A 183 15.68 -21.26 -7.77
C ALA A 183 15.52 -21.41 -9.29
N VAL A 184 15.06 -22.57 -9.79
CA VAL A 184 14.88 -22.81 -11.23
C VAL A 184 13.86 -21.85 -11.88
N PRO A 185 12.59 -21.74 -11.40
CA PRO A 185 11.64 -20.77 -11.96
C PRO A 185 11.91 -19.31 -11.52
N LEU A 186 12.55 -19.07 -10.37
CA LEU A 186 12.80 -17.71 -9.88
C LEU A 186 14.02 -17.03 -10.51
N ALA A 187 15.10 -17.78 -10.79
CA ALA A 187 16.34 -17.23 -11.36
C ALA A 187 16.14 -16.45 -12.68
N PRO A 188 15.42 -16.94 -13.71
CA PRO A 188 15.22 -16.17 -14.94
C PRO A 188 14.41 -14.89 -14.70
N LEU A 189 13.43 -14.92 -13.79
CA LEU A 189 12.61 -13.75 -13.46
C LEU A 189 13.42 -12.67 -12.71
N PHE A 190 14.26 -13.08 -11.75
CA PHE A 190 15.19 -12.18 -11.08
C PHE A 190 16.31 -11.69 -12.00
N ALA A 191 16.80 -12.52 -12.94
CA ALA A 191 17.77 -12.09 -13.95
C ALA A 191 17.18 -11.01 -14.87
N ILE A 192 15.93 -11.18 -15.35
CA ILE A 192 15.21 -10.17 -16.13
C ILE A 192 15.02 -8.88 -15.30
N ALA A 193 14.60 -8.99 -14.03
CA ALA A 193 14.42 -7.83 -13.17
C ALA A 193 15.74 -7.07 -12.94
N LEU A 194 16.83 -7.78 -12.66
CA LEU A 194 18.16 -7.22 -12.43
C LEU A 194 18.73 -6.60 -13.72
N TRP A 195 18.57 -7.24 -14.87
CA TRP A 195 18.99 -6.72 -16.17
C TRP A 195 18.27 -5.42 -16.54
N GLU A 196 16.96 -5.33 -16.29
CA GLU A 196 16.19 -4.11 -16.50
C GLU A 196 16.60 -2.99 -15.53
N VAL A 197 16.91 -3.31 -14.27
CA VAL A 197 17.46 -2.33 -13.29
C VAL A 197 18.84 -1.83 -13.74
N TRP A 198 19.75 -2.74 -14.11
CA TRP A 198 21.12 -2.40 -14.52
C TRP A 198 21.13 -1.61 -15.85
N SER A 199 20.20 -1.92 -16.75
CA SER A 199 19.94 -1.14 -17.97
C SER A 199 19.28 0.23 -17.75
N GLY A 200 19.02 0.64 -16.50
CA GLY A 200 18.31 1.88 -16.17
C GLY A 200 16.81 1.88 -16.52
N ARG A 201 16.25 0.73 -16.88
CA ARG A 201 14.86 0.52 -17.30
C ARG A 201 13.93 0.05 -16.15
N GLU A 202 14.23 0.41 -14.89
CA GLU A 202 13.45 0.08 -13.66
C GLU A 202 11.92 0.32 -13.73
N ARG A 203 11.42 1.05 -14.74
CA ARG A 203 10.01 1.40 -14.93
C ARG A 203 9.36 0.73 -16.16
N SER A 204 10.05 -0.22 -16.79
CA SER A 204 9.52 -0.98 -17.92
C SER A 204 8.36 -1.88 -17.49
N LEU A 205 7.56 -2.33 -18.47
CA LEU A 205 6.57 -3.38 -18.21
C LEU A 205 7.25 -4.70 -17.85
N LEU A 206 8.38 -5.01 -18.48
CA LEU A 206 9.10 -6.28 -18.30
C LEU A 206 9.61 -6.47 -16.86
N SER A 207 10.20 -5.43 -16.25
CA SER A 207 10.62 -5.47 -14.83
C SER A 207 9.43 -5.61 -13.86
N GLY A 208 8.30 -4.97 -14.18
CA GLY A 208 7.07 -5.13 -13.40
C GLY A 208 6.51 -6.56 -13.50
N LEU A 209 6.38 -7.08 -14.72
CA LEU A 209 5.87 -8.43 -14.98
C LEU A 209 6.76 -9.51 -14.35
N SER A 210 8.09 -9.41 -14.47
CA SER A 210 8.99 -10.42 -13.91
C SER A 210 8.99 -10.43 -12.37
N THR A 211 9.00 -9.26 -11.72
CA THR A 211 8.90 -9.19 -10.25
C THR A 211 7.54 -9.63 -9.72
N THR A 212 6.45 -9.33 -10.45
CA THR A 212 5.11 -9.80 -10.11
C THR A 212 4.92 -11.31 -10.35
N ALA A 213 5.51 -11.88 -11.41
CA ALA A 213 5.54 -13.33 -11.63
C ALA A 213 6.33 -14.05 -10.54
N ALA A 214 7.48 -13.51 -10.13
CA ALA A 214 8.29 -14.05 -9.03
C ALA A 214 7.54 -14.03 -7.69
N ALA A 215 6.77 -12.98 -7.42
CA ALA A 215 5.86 -12.94 -6.26
C ALA A 215 4.73 -13.98 -6.36
N SER A 216 4.22 -14.24 -7.56
CA SER A 216 3.12 -15.19 -7.78
C SER A 216 3.54 -16.65 -7.60
N ILE A 217 4.80 -16.99 -7.91
CA ILE A 217 5.40 -18.31 -7.61
C ILE A 217 5.38 -18.63 -6.11
N MET A 218 5.27 -17.62 -5.23
CA MET A 218 5.19 -17.85 -3.79
C MET A 218 3.98 -18.72 -3.37
N ALA A 219 2.95 -18.84 -4.21
CA ALA A 219 1.86 -19.81 -4.00
C ALA A 219 2.34 -21.26 -4.06
N ALA A 220 3.14 -21.62 -5.07
CA ALA A 220 3.76 -22.94 -5.16
C ALA A 220 4.82 -23.16 -4.06
N VAL A 221 5.49 -22.10 -3.60
CA VAL A 221 6.45 -22.16 -2.47
C VAL A 221 5.76 -22.45 -1.14
N THR A 222 4.65 -21.77 -0.80
CA THR A 222 3.93 -22.05 0.45
C THR A 222 3.20 -23.38 0.42
N TYR A 223 2.71 -23.82 -0.75
CA TYR A 223 2.24 -25.19 -0.97
C TYR A 223 3.36 -26.21 -0.72
N SER A 224 4.57 -25.98 -1.24
CA SER A 224 5.75 -26.85 -1.00
C SER A 224 6.06 -27.01 0.48
N LEU A 225 5.96 -25.92 1.26
CA LEU A 225 6.13 -25.97 2.72
C LEU A 225 5.03 -26.77 3.42
N ALA A 226 3.80 -26.75 2.91
CA ALA A 226 2.66 -27.48 3.44
C ALA A 226 2.79 -28.99 3.19
N VAL A 227 3.10 -29.40 1.96
CA VAL A 227 3.34 -30.81 1.59
C VAL A 227 4.73 -31.32 1.99
N GLY A 228 5.50 -30.55 2.75
CA GLY A 228 6.83 -30.94 3.24
C GLY A 228 7.88 -31.18 2.15
N GLY A 229 7.66 -30.68 0.93
CA GLY A 229 8.49 -30.95 -0.25
C GLY A 229 8.17 -32.25 -1.00
N ALA A 230 7.15 -33.01 -0.58
CA ALA A 230 6.74 -34.26 -1.24
C ALA A 230 6.39 -34.03 -2.72
N GLY A 231 6.75 -34.99 -3.58
CA GLY A 231 6.60 -34.89 -5.05
C GLY A 231 7.62 -33.99 -5.76
N GLY A 232 8.35 -33.13 -5.04
CA GLY A 232 9.21 -32.10 -5.64
C GLY A 232 8.41 -31.04 -6.40
N PHE A 233 9.03 -29.90 -6.75
CA PHE A 233 8.29 -28.77 -7.33
C PHE A 233 7.63 -29.08 -8.69
N LEU A 234 8.05 -30.11 -9.42
CA LEU A 234 7.44 -30.55 -10.67
C LEU A 234 6.32 -31.59 -10.49
N GLY A 235 6.12 -32.13 -9.28
CA GLY A 235 5.17 -33.22 -9.03
C GLY A 235 5.59 -34.60 -9.57
N THR A 236 6.82 -34.75 -10.05
CA THR A 236 7.34 -35.98 -10.67
C THR A 236 8.06 -36.92 -9.69
N GLY A 237 8.27 -36.51 -8.44
CA GLY A 237 8.85 -37.34 -7.39
C GLY A 237 7.83 -38.30 -6.78
N ALA A 238 8.29 -39.46 -6.31
CA ALA A 238 7.42 -40.44 -5.65
C ALA A 238 6.79 -39.86 -4.36
N THR A 239 5.52 -40.18 -4.13
CA THR A 239 4.75 -39.79 -2.94
C THR A 239 4.06 -41.00 -2.34
N SER A 240 4.17 -41.21 -1.03
CA SER A 240 3.52 -42.32 -0.31
C SER A 240 2.00 -42.13 -0.13
N SER A 241 1.52 -40.90 -0.29
CA SER A 241 0.14 -40.48 0.01
C SER A 241 -0.33 -39.49 -1.05
N PRO A 242 -1.64 -39.39 -1.34
CA PRO A 242 -2.19 -38.32 -2.17
C PRO A 242 -1.83 -36.94 -1.61
N LEU A 243 -1.46 -36.02 -2.48
CA LEU A 243 -1.18 -34.64 -2.10
C LEU A 243 -2.47 -33.80 -2.08
N PRO A 244 -2.60 -32.81 -1.16
CA PRO A 244 -3.80 -31.99 -1.03
C PRO A 244 -4.03 -31.09 -2.24
N GLY A 245 -5.31 -30.79 -2.50
CA GLY A 245 -5.77 -29.98 -3.62
C GLY A 245 -6.11 -30.78 -4.87
N SER A 246 -7.28 -30.54 -5.45
CA SER A 246 -7.75 -31.15 -6.69
C SER A 246 -8.61 -30.20 -7.53
N SER A 247 -8.69 -30.44 -8.83
CA SER A 247 -9.73 -29.82 -9.68
C SER A 247 -11.13 -30.36 -9.34
N PRO A 248 -12.23 -29.65 -9.68
CA PRO A 248 -13.59 -30.11 -9.41
C PRO A 248 -13.96 -31.46 -10.08
N ASN A 249 -13.36 -31.80 -11.21
CA ASN A 249 -13.50 -33.10 -11.87
C ASN A 249 -12.58 -34.21 -11.30
N GLY A 250 -11.69 -33.89 -10.35
CA GLY A 250 -10.78 -34.83 -9.69
C GLY A 250 -9.58 -35.31 -10.52
N GLU A 251 -9.47 -34.93 -11.80
CA GLU A 251 -8.40 -35.40 -12.69
C GLU A 251 -7.03 -34.75 -12.40
N LEU A 252 -7.02 -33.47 -12.02
CA LEU A 252 -5.80 -32.78 -11.60
C LEU A 252 -5.72 -32.84 -10.07
N VAL A 253 -4.64 -33.42 -9.55
CA VAL A 253 -4.39 -33.55 -8.12
C VAL A 253 -3.00 -33.06 -7.73
N GLY A 254 -2.86 -32.57 -6.50
CA GLY A 254 -1.60 -32.15 -5.92
C GLY A 254 -0.88 -31.06 -6.73
N TRP A 255 0.37 -31.32 -7.10
CA TRP A 255 1.20 -30.40 -7.88
C TRP A 255 0.61 -30.00 -9.24
N SER A 256 -0.11 -30.89 -9.93
CA SER A 256 -0.71 -30.56 -11.24
C SER A 256 -1.78 -29.47 -11.11
N TRP A 257 -2.66 -29.61 -10.12
CA TRP A 257 -3.62 -28.59 -9.73
C TRP A 257 -2.93 -27.33 -9.20
N MET A 258 -1.94 -27.46 -8.32
CA MET A 258 -1.20 -26.32 -7.76
C MET A 258 -0.51 -25.48 -8.83
N TRP A 259 -0.03 -26.07 -9.93
CA TRP A 259 0.53 -25.30 -11.05
C TRP A 259 -0.53 -24.54 -11.85
N VAL A 260 -1.72 -25.10 -12.06
CA VAL A 260 -2.86 -24.36 -12.65
C VAL A 260 -3.24 -23.17 -11.76
N VAL A 261 -3.38 -23.39 -10.45
CA VAL A 261 -3.70 -22.34 -9.47
C VAL A 261 -2.59 -21.27 -9.40
N THR A 262 -1.32 -21.67 -9.46
CA THR A 262 -0.17 -20.75 -9.49
C THR A 262 -0.13 -19.95 -10.80
N ALA A 263 -0.44 -20.57 -11.94
CA ALA A 263 -0.52 -19.91 -13.23
C ALA A 263 -1.67 -18.88 -13.28
N LEU A 264 -2.84 -19.21 -12.73
CA LEU A 264 -3.97 -18.28 -12.59
C LEU A 264 -3.62 -17.10 -11.66
N THR A 265 -2.94 -17.38 -10.54
CA THR A 265 -2.44 -16.35 -9.60
C THR A 265 -1.46 -15.41 -10.32
N ALA A 266 -0.52 -15.96 -11.08
CA ALA A 266 0.41 -15.20 -11.89
C ALA A 266 -0.30 -14.38 -12.98
N ALA A 267 -1.28 -14.97 -13.66
CA ALA A 267 -2.05 -14.30 -14.71
C ALA A 267 -2.87 -13.11 -14.18
N TYR A 268 -3.44 -13.25 -12.97
CA TYR A 268 -4.21 -12.21 -12.30
C TYR A 268 -3.33 -11.00 -11.96
N PHE A 269 -2.20 -11.25 -11.29
CA PHE A 269 -1.31 -10.17 -10.88
C PHE A 269 -0.52 -9.58 -12.05
N CYS A 270 -0.01 -10.39 -12.97
CA CYS A 270 0.69 -9.91 -14.16
C CYS A 270 -0.24 -9.14 -15.10
N GLY A 271 -1.51 -9.54 -15.26
CA GLY A 271 -2.53 -8.77 -15.98
C GLY A 271 -2.89 -7.44 -15.31
N THR A 272 -2.80 -7.39 -13.98
CA THR A 272 -3.04 -6.18 -13.19
C THR A 272 -1.94 -5.12 -13.36
N VAL A 273 -0.69 -5.51 -13.68
CA VAL A 273 0.42 -4.57 -13.94
C VAL A 273 0.14 -3.58 -15.10
N PRO A 274 -0.16 -3.99 -16.34
CA PRO A 274 -0.48 -3.08 -17.44
C PRO A 274 -1.82 -2.36 -17.23
N TYR A 275 -2.81 -3.00 -16.59
CA TYR A 275 -4.10 -2.39 -16.23
C TYR A 275 -3.94 -1.16 -15.32
N ILE A 276 -3.24 -1.31 -14.18
CA ILE A 276 -2.95 -0.18 -13.29
C ILE A 276 -2.06 0.86 -14.00
N LYS A 277 -1.15 0.44 -14.87
CA LYS A 277 -0.33 1.36 -15.68
C LYS A 277 -1.19 2.21 -16.62
N ALA A 278 -2.18 1.63 -17.30
CA ALA A 278 -3.13 2.34 -18.17
C ALA A 278 -4.07 3.29 -17.39
N MET A 279 -4.44 2.96 -16.15
CA MET A 279 -5.24 3.85 -15.29
C MET A 279 -4.47 5.05 -14.72
N ILE A 280 -3.17 4.90 -14.46
CA ILE A 280 -2.40 5.87 -13.67
C ILE A 280 -1.27 6.55 -14.45
N ARG A 281 -0.37 5.79 -15.09
CA ARG A 281 0.90 6.31 -15.63
C ARG A 281 0.85 6.56 -17.14
N GLU A 282 0.28 5.65 -17.91
CA GLU A 282 0.12 5.72 -19.36
C GLU A 282 -1.37 5.85 -19.72
N ARG A 283 -1.99 6.91 -19.20
CA ARG A 283 -3.38 7.25 -19.52
C ARG A 283 -3.51 7.54 -21.01
N PHE A 284 -4.66 7.19 -21.57
CA PHE A 284 -5.01 7.33 -22.98
C PHE A 284 -4.15 6.51 -23.97
N ASN A 285 -3.25 5.64 -23.48
CA ASN A 285 -2.53 4.68 -24.32
C ASN A 285 -3.48 3.54 -24.76
N ASN A 286 -4.15 3.74 -25.90
CA ASN A 286 -5.08 2.76 -26.49
C ASN A 286 -4.43 1.40 -26.78
N ARG A 287 -3.13 1.35 -27.13
CA ARG A 287 -2.42 0.09 -27.39
C ARG A 287 -2.22 -0.71 -26.10
N LEU A 288 -1.85 -0.05 -25.01
CA LEU A 288 -1.74 -0.67 -23.69
C LEU A 288 -3.11 -1.13 -23.16
N LEU A 289 -4.17 -0.35 -23.38
CA LEU A 289 -5.54 -0.76 -23.05
C LEU A 289 -5.95 -2.01 -23.86
N ALA A 290 -5.75 -2.02 -25.17
CA ALA A 290 -6.08 -3.17 -26.01
C ALA A 290 -5.36 -4.45 -25.58
N GLY A 291 -4.03 -4.38 -25.34
CA GLY A 291 -3.27 -5.52 -24.82
C GLY A 291 -3.71 -5.98 -23.42
N THR A 292 -4.09 -5.03 -22.55
CA THR A 292 -4.64 -5.34 -21.21
C THR A 292 -5.97 -6.08 -21.32
N VAL A 293 -6.90 -5.61 -22.16
CA VAL A 293 -8.22 -6.23 -22.34
C VAL A 293 -8.09 -7.58 -23.02
N ALA A 294 -7.25 -7.70 -24.05
CA ALA A 294 -6.95 -8.97 -24.72
C ALA A 294 -6.40 -10.02 -23.75
N TRP A 295 -5.49 -9.64 -22.84
CA TRP A 295 -4.99 -10.53 -21.79
C TRP A 295 -6.11 -11.08 -20.89
N HIS A 296 -6.90 -10.20 -20.29
CA HIS A 296 -7.98 -10.63 -19.38
C HIS A 296 -9.07 -11.41 -20.11
N ALA A 297 -9.41 -11.05 -21.35
CA ALA A 297 -10.39 -11.77 -22.17
C ALA A 297 -9.89 -13.16 -22.59
N ALA A 298 -8.59 -13.31 -22.93
CA ALA A 298 -8.01 -14.60 -23.24
C ALA A 298 -7.99 -15.53 -22.01
N VAL A 299 -7.60 -15.03 -20.84
CA VAL A 299 -7.65 -15.84 -19.61
C VAL A 299 -9.10 -16.15 -19.21
N ALA A 300 -10.05 -15.21 -19.38
CA ALA A 300 -11.47 -15.49 -19.16
C ALA A 300 -11.99 -16.62 -20.05
N LEU A 301 -11.66 -16.60 -21.36
CA LEU A 301 -12.00 -17.69 -22.28
C LEU A 301 -11.39 -19.03 -21.83
N LEU A 302 -10.11 -19.05 -21.44
CA LEU A 302 -9.46 -20.27 -20.92
C LEU A 302 -10.15 -20.78 -19.65
N THR A 303 -10.56 -19.89 -18.74
CA THR A 303 -11.27 -20.31 -17.52
C THR A 303 -12.71 -20.77 -17.77
N LEU A 304 -13.40 -20.21 -18.77
CA LEU A 304 -14.72 -20.69 -19.20
C LEU A 304 -14.63 -22.09 -19.82
N VAL A 305 -13.61 -22.34 -20.66
CA VAL A 305 -13.33 -23.69 -21.17
C VAL A 305 -13.00 -24.65 -20.04
N GLY A 306 -12.12 -24.25 -19.11
CA GLY A 306 -11.77 -25.06 -17.93
C GLY A 306 -12.95 -25.35 -17.00
N ALA A 307 -13.94 -24.45 -16.89
CA ALA A 307 -15.18 -24.72 -16.16
C ALA A 307 -16.12 -25.65 -16.93
N GLY A 308 -16.19 -25.51 -18.26
CA GLY A 308 -16.93 -26.42 -19.15
C GLY A 308 -16.42 -27.87 -19.13
N THR A 309 -15.12 -28.08 -18.87
CA THR A 309 -14.53 -29.42 -18.69
C THR A 309 -14.38 -29.85 -17.22
N GLY A 310 -14.85 -29.05 -16.27
CA GLY A 310 -14.76 -29.34 -14.83
C GLY A 310 -13.36 -29.23 -14.21
N TYR A 311 -12.35 -28.70 -14.92
CA TYR A 311 -11.05 -28.38 -14.33
C TYR A 311 -11.08 -27.15 -13.42
N LEU A 312 -12.06 -26.26 -13.57
CA LEU A 312 -12.20 -25.03 -12.77
C LEU A 312 -13.63 -24.81 -12.27
N PRO A 313 -13.81 -24.13 -11.12
CA PRO A 313 -15.14 -23.74 -10.66
C PRO A 313 -15.79 -22.71 -11.59
N TRP A 314 -17.08 -22.84 -11.87
CA TRP A 314 -17.85 -21.84 -12.62
C TRP A 314 -17.81 -20.45 -11.99
N ALA A 315 -17.72 -20.37 -10.66
CA ALA A 315 -17.53 -19.12 -9.93
C ALA A 315 -16.19 -18.44 -10.27
N HIS A 316 -15.13 -19.21 -10.50
CA HIS A 316 -13.82 -18.67 -10.91
C HIS A 316 -13.86 -18.17 -12.35
N ALA A 317 -14.52 -18.90 -13.27
CA ALA A 317 -14.71 -18.43 -14.64
C ALA A 317 -15.53 -17.13 -14.71
N ALA A 318 -16.61 -17.03 -13.91
CA ALA A 318 -17.41 -15.81 -13.79
C ALA A 318 -16.59 -14.63 -13.22
N LEU A 319 -15.72 -14.86 -12.24
CA LEU A 319 -14.78 -13.86 -11.73
C LEU A 319 -13.85 -13.35 -12.84
N TRP A 320 -13.32 -14.23 -13.69
CA TRP A 320 -12.45 -13.83 -14.80
C TRP A 320 -13.18 -13.05 -15.90
N VAL A 321 -14.44 -13.38 -16.21
CA VAL A 321 -15.29 -12.55 -17.08
C VAL A 321 -15.47 -11.15 -16.47
N LEU A 322 -15.75 -11.05 -15.17
CA LEU A 322 -15.86 -9.77 -14.46
C LEU A 322 -14.53 -9.00 -14.48
N LEU A 323 -13.39 -9.66 -14.33
CA LEU A 323 -12.05 -9.06 -14.45
C LEU A 323 -11.76 -8.55 -15.87
N ALA A 324 -12.23 -9.25 -16.90
CA ALA A 324 -12.13 -8.80 -18.29
C ALA A 324 -12.98 -7.54 -18.54
N VAL A 325 -14.24 -7.53 -18.12
CA VAL A 325 -15.13 -6.35 -18.19
C VAL A 325 -14.52 -5.17 -17.42
N ARG A 326 -14.06 -5.40 -16.19
CA ARG A 326 -13.34 -4.43 -15.35
C ARG A 326 -12.15 -3.80 -16.08
N SER A 327 -11.34 -4.63 -16.74
CA SER A 327 -10.10 -4.20 -17.40
C SER A 327 -10.32 -3.14 -18.48
N PHE A 328 -11.48 -3.15 -19.13
CA PHE A 328 -11.93 -2.07 -20.01
C PHE A 328 -12.67 -0.96 -19.25
N ALA A 329 -13.74 -1.32 -18.52
CA ALA A 329 -14.70 -0.37 -17.96
C ALA A 329 -14.06 0.61 -16.96
N MET A 330 -13.23 0.11 -16.02
CA MET A 330 -12.58 0.96 -15.02
C MET A 330 -11.57 1.92 -15.67
N VAL A 331 -10.80 1.46 -16.66
CA VAL A 331 -9.87 2.31 -17.40
C VAL A 331 -10.62 3.39 -18.18
N ARG A 332 -11.72 3.03 -18.85
CA ARG A 332 -12.51 3.96 -19.67
C ARG A 332 -13.26 4.99 -18.80
N TRP A 333 -13.75 4.59 -17.62
CA TRP A 333 -14.32 5.49 -16.62
C TRP A 333 -13.27 6.45 -16.03
N GLN A 334 -12.11 5.94 -15.60
CA GLN A 334 -10.97 6.74 -15.14
C GLN A 334 -10.55 7.78 -16.19
N TRP A 335 -10.43 7.38 -17.46
CA TRP A 335 -10.11 8.30 -18.56
C TRP A 335 -11.24 9.29 -18.88
N SER A 336 -12.50 8.97 -18.56
CA SER A 336 -13.63 9.91 -18.69
C SER A 336 -13.59 10.95 -17.56
N LEU A 337 -13.42 10.50 -16.32
CA LEU A 337 -13.37 11.36 -15.13
C LEU A 337 -12.20 12.36 -15.19
N VAL A 338 -11.01 11.90 -15.58
CA VAL A 338 -9.82 12.75 -15.77
C VAL A 338 -10.04 13.81 -16.86
N ARG A 339 -10.82 13.52 -17.91
CA ARG A 339 -11.16 14.50 -18.96
C ARG A 339 -12.25 15.49 -18.54
N ARG A 340 -13.23 15.06 -17.75
CA ARG A 340 -14.35 15.91 -17.30
C ARG A 340 -14.04 16.80 -16.09
N THR A 341 -13.15 16.36 -15.20
CA THR A 341 -12.96 16.99 -13.88
C THR A 341 -11.51 17.37 -13.56
N HIS A 342 -10.57 17.05 -14.47
CA HIS A 342 -9.11 17.06 -14.27
C HIS A 342 -8.60 16.22 -13.08
N LYS A 343 -9.49 15.50 -12.39
CA LYS A 343 -9.20 14.62 -11.23
C LYS A 343 -9.51 13.18 -11.62
N GLY A 344 -8.70 12.25 -11.13
CA GLY A 344 -8.92 10.80 -11.32
C GLY A 344 -9.37 10.13 -10.03
N LEU A 345 -9.80 8.87 -10.14
CA LEU A 345 -10.05 7.99 -9.01
C LEU A 345 -8.85 7.96 -8.06
N ARG A 346 -9.12 8.04 -6.74
CA ARG A 346 -8.07 8.05 -5.71
C ARG A 346 -7.38 6.67 -5.64
N PRO A 347 -6.05 6.61 -5.38
CA PRO A 347 -5.33 5.34 -5.25
C PRO A 347 -5.92 4.38 -4.21
N GLY A 348 -6.48 4.90 -3.11
CA GLY A 348 -7.15 4.09 -2.09
C GLY A 348 -8.40 3.37 -2.64
N THR A 349 -9.25 4.04 -3.40
CA THR A 349 -10.45 3.46 -4.01
C THR A 349 -10.09 2.31 -4.95
N MET A 350 -9.06 2.49 -5.79
CA MET A 350 -8.56 1.42 -6.65
C MET A 350 -8.00 0.26 -5.80
N GLY A 351 -7.23 0.54 -4.74
CA GLY A 351 -6.72 -0.49 -3.83
C GLY A 351 -7.80 -1.34 -3.13
N VAL A 352 -8.93 -0.74 -2.73
CA VAL A 352 -10.07 -1.48 -2.15
C VAL A 352 -10.72 -2.39 -3.19
N VAL A 353 -10.87 -1.91 -4.44
CA VAL A 353 -11.39 -2.73 -5.55
C VAL A 353 -10.46 -3.92 -5.84
N GLU A 354 -9.14 -3.69 -5.95
CA GLU A 354 -8.19 -4.79 -6.13
C GLU A 354 -8.22 -5.78 -4.95
N LEU A 355 -8.38 -5.31 -3.71
CA LEU A 355 -8.49 -6.19 -2.53
C LEU A 355 -9.76 -7.06 -2.58
N ALA A 356 -10.90 -6.51 -2.98
CA ALA A 356 -12.13 -7.27 -3.17
C ALA A 356 -11.97 -8.36 -4.25
N PHE A 357 -11.32 -8.03 -5.38
CA PHE A 357 -10.98 -9.02 -6.42
C PHE A 357 -9.99 -10.09 -5.92
N CYS A 358 -9.02 -9.73 -5.06
CA CYS A 358 -8.11 -10.69 -4.43
C CYS A 358 -8.84 -11.67 -3.51
N LEU A 359 -9.80 -11.20 -2.71
CA LEU A 359 -10.62 -12.05 -1.84
C LEU A 359 -11.55 -12.95 -2.65
N ALA A 360 -12.20 -12.43 -3.68
CA ALA A 360 -13.00 -13.22 -4.61
C ALA A 360 -12.17 -14.29 -5.33
N PHE A 361 -10.91 -14.00 -5.70
CA PHE A 361 -10.00 -14.97 -6.29
C PHE A 361 -9.72 -16.14 -5.34
N LEU A 362 -9.43 -15.88 -4.06
CA LEU A 362 -9.25 -16.93 -3.06
C LEU A 362 -10.52 -17.76 -2.83
N ILE A 363 -11.67 -17.11 -2.69
CA ILE A 363 -12.94 -17.81 -2.43
C ILE A 363 -13.32 -18.71 -3.61
N THR A 364 -13.23 -18.20 -4.84
CA THR A 364 -13.66 -18.92 -6.05
C THR A 364 -12.70 -20.01 -6.54
N ILE A 365 -11.46 -20.06 -6.01
CA ILE A 365 -10.52 -21.17 -6.28
C ILE A 365 -10.50 -22.21 -5.14
N ALA A 366 -11.22 -21.94 -4.04
CA ALA A 366 -11.41 -22.83 -2.90
C ALA A 366 -12.78 -23.55 -2.92
N SER A 367 -13.70 -23.09 -3.77
CA SER A 367 -15.09 -23.57 -3.93
C SER A 367 -15.22 -24.57 -5.08
#